data_AF-A9JSR8-F1
#
_entry.id   AF-A9JSR8-F1
#
_cell.length_a   1.000
_cell.length_b   1.000
_cell.length_c   1.000
_cell.angle_alpha   90.00
_cell.angle_beta   90.00
_cell.angle_gamma   90.00
#
_symmetry.space_group_name_H-M   'P 1'
#
loop_
_entity.id
_entity.type
_entity.pdbx_description
1 polymer ?
#
loop_
_entity_poly.entity_id
_entity_poly.type
_entity_poly.pdbx_seq_one_letter_code
_entity_poly.pdbx_strand_id
1 'polypeptide(L)'
;AVQPLDSREKRSDRSITCFLRKLKEKVAWPRITKENHKPAWLFVDFDNWRDWDAEEEGEMAVAEHYLDLINSCKDKGAPPSMDDLDDLDDDM
;
A
#
# COMPACT_ATOMS: atom_id res chain seq x y z
N ALA A 1 -19.79 11.14 8.96
CA ALA A 1 -20.05 12.47 8.38
C ALA A 1 -19.02 12.75 7.30
N VAL A 2 -19.40 13.47 6.24
CA VAL A 2 -18.55 13.83 5.09
C VAL A 2 -18.14 15.30 5.17
N GLN A 3 -17.00 15.66 4.57
CA GLN A 3 -16.57 17.04 4.35
C GLN A 3 -16.94 17.45 2.91
N PRO A 4 -18.01 18.24 2.69
CA PRO A 4 -18.52 18.48 1.33
C PRO A 4 -17.57 19.29 0.45
N LEU A 5 -16.89 20.29 1.02
CA LEU A 5 -16.00 21.20 0.28
C LEU A 5 -14.71 20.52 -0.22
N ASP A 6 -14.34 19.40 0.38
CA ASP A 6 -13.17 18.59 -0.01
C ASP A 6 -13.58 17.27 -0.69
N SER A 7 -14.89 17.10 -0.91
CA SER A 7 -15.43 16.01 -1.70
C SER A 7 -15.57 16.45 -3.15
N ARG A 8 -15.48 15.50 -4.08
CA ARG A 8 -15.53 15.77 -5.52
C ARG A 8 -16.18 14.63 -6.27
N GLU A 9 -16.61 14.92 -7.49
CA GLU A 9 -17.17 13.94 -8.41
C GLU A 9 -16.44 13.96 -9.74
N LYS A 10 -16.36 12.80 -10.36
CA LYS A 10 -15.87 12.64 -11.73
C LYS A 10 -16.98 12.03 -12.56
N ARG A 11 -17.39 12.73 -13.60
CA ARG A 11 -18.37 12.25 -14.57
C ARG A 11 -17.67 11.62 -15.77
N SER A 12 -18.20 10.50 -16.21
CA SER A 12 -17.91 9.89 -17.51
C SER A 12 -19.21 9.71 -18.30
N ASP A 13 -19.12 9.21 -19.53
CA ASP A 13 -20.30 8.89 -20.32
C ASP A 13 -21.13 7.74 -19.72
N ARG A 14 -20.48 6.88 -18.92
CA ARG A 14 -21.06 5.63 -18.40
C ARG A 14 -21.36 5.64 -16.91
N SER A 15 -20.84 6.60 -16.16
CA SER A 15 -21.00 6.65 -14.70
C SER A 15 -20.63 8.01 -14.11
N ILE A 16 -21.04 8.21 -12.86
CA ILE A 16 -20.58 9.29 -11.99
C ILE A 16 -19.90 8.65 -10.79
N THR A 17 -18.61 8.95 -10.59
CA THR A 17 -17.83 8.47 -9.45
C THR A 17 -17.71 9.57 -8.42
N CYS A 18 -18.21 9.32 -7.21
CA CYS A 18 -18.14 10.27 -6.10
C CYS A 18 -17.00 9.92 -5.14
N PHE A 19 -16.10 10.88 -4.90
CA PHE A 19 -15.02 10.78 -3.93
C PHE A 19 -15.40 11.58 -2.69
N LEU A 20 -15.69 10.88 -1.59
CA LEU A 20 -16.14 11.48 -0.34
C LEU A 20 -15.00 11.61 0.65
N ARG A 21 -14.72 12.82 1.14
CA ARG A 21 -13.80 13.02 2.25
C ARG A 21 -14.51 12.74 3.58
N LYS A 22 -13.94 11.86 4.41
CA LYS A 22 -14.42 11.63 5.78
C LYS A 22 -14.16 12.88 6.63
N LEU A 23 -15.13 13.29 7.45
CA LEU A 23 -14.94 14.42 8.36
C LEU A 23 -13.92 14.11 9.47
N LYS A 24 -13.83 12.84 9.87
CA LYS A 24 -12.86 12.36 10.86
C LYS A 24 -12.06 11.20 10.26
N GLU A 25 -10.74 11.30 10.32
CA GLU A 25 -9.81 10.25 9.88
C GLU A 25 -9.81 9.05 10.82
N LYS A 26 -9.32 7.90 10.32
CA LYS A 26 -9.26 6.63 11.04
C LYS A 26 -10.61 6.17 11.65
N VAL A 27 -11.74 6.53 11.02
CA VAL A 27 -13.08 6.07 11.41
C VAL A 27 -13.60 5.08 10.38
N ALA A 28 -13.92 3.86 10.84
CA ALA A 28 -14.55 2.83 10.04
C ALA A 28 -15.96 3.24 9.61
N TRP A 29 -16.29 3.03 8.33
CA TRP A 29 -17.66 3.13 7.81
C TRP A 29 -18.11 1.72 7.41
N PRO A 30 -18.72 0.94 8.32
CA PRO A 30 -19.19 -0.42 8.00
C PRO A 30 -20.29 -0.41 6.93
N ARG A 31 -20.96 0.73 6.75
CA ARG A 31 -21.92 1.01 5.68
C ARG A 31 -21.94 2.50 5.35
N ILE A 32 -22.40 2.85 4.16
CA ILE A 32 -22.49 4.25 3.71
C ILE A 32 -23.77 4.97 4.18
N THR A 33 -24.82 4.22 4.54
CA THR A 33 -26.09 4.76 5.04
C THR A 33 -26.12 4.87 6.57
N LYS A 34 -26.86 5.86 7.08
CA LYS A 34 -27.09 5.99 8.53
C LYS A 34 -27.93 4.83 9.07
N GLU A 35 -29.06 4.58 8.43
CA GLU A 35 -30.01 3.52 8.80
C GLU A 35 -29.59 2.14 8.26
N ASN A 36 -30.15 1.08 8.85
CA ASN A 36 -29.85 -0.31 8.48
C ASN A 36 -30.70 -0.84 7.30
N HIS A 37 -31.55 -0.01 6.71
CA HIS A 37 -32.27 -0.40 5.52
C HIS A 37 -31.30 -0.43 4.33
N LYS A 38 -31.26 -1.56 3.60
CA LYS A 38 -30.42 -1.76 2.41
C LYS A 38 -31.25 -1.44 1.16
N PRO A 39 -31.07 -0.26 0.52
CA PRO A 39 -31.78 0.06 -0.71
C PRO A 39 -31.39 -0.93 -1.81
N ALA A 40 -32.36 -1.36 -2.61
CA ALA A 40 -32.14 -2.35 -3.67
C ALA A 40 -31.20 -1.88 -4.80
N TRP A 41 -30.90 -0.59 -4.87
CA TRP A 41 -30.02 0.01 -5.89
C TRP A 41 -28.57 0.20 -5.41
N LEU A 42 -28.26 -0.08 -4.15
CA LEU A 42 -26.96 0.20 -3.54
C LEU A 42 -26.19 -1.10 -3.28
N PHE A 43 -25.06 -1.26 -3.96
CA PHE A 43 -24.18 -2.43 -3.87
C PHE A 43 -22.74 -2.03 -3.58
N VAL A 44 -21.94 -2.99 -3.11
CA VAL A 44 -20.51 -2.81 -2.87
C VAL A 44 -19.78 -2.93 -4.20
N ASP A 45 -18.90 -1.97 -4.49
CA ASP A 45 -17.92 -2.05 -5.57
C ASP A 45 -16.72 -2.87 -5.08
N PHE A 46 -16.72 -4.16 -5.38
CA PHE A 46 -15.67 -5.08 -4.94
C PHE A 46 -14.35 -4.90 -5.72
N ASP A 47 -14.38 -4.35 -6.92
CA ASP A 47 -13.16 -4.12 -7.72
C ASP A 47 -12.27 -3.06 -7.04
N ASN A 48 -12.90 -2.02 -6.47
CA ASN A 48 -12.22 -0.92 -5.78
C ASN A 48 -12.17 -1.08 -4.24
N TRP A 49 -12.78 -2.11 -3.66
CA TRP A 49 -12.79 -2.31 -2.22
C TRP A 49 -11.41 -2.72 -1.68
N ARG A 50 -11.01 -2.14 -0.54
CA ARG A 50 -9.76 -2.41 0.15
C ARG A 50 -9.99 -2.46 1.65
N ASP A 51 -9.23 -3.30 2.35
CA ASP A 51 -9.22 -3.37 3.81
C ASP A 51 -8.48 -2.15 4.37
N TRP A 52 -9.24 -1.19 4.90
CA TRP A 52 -8.76 0.11 5.37
C TRP A 52 -7.80 0.05 6.56
N ASP A 53 -7.69 -1.09 7.23
CA ASP A 53 -6.80 -1.33 8.38
C ASP A 53 -5.49 -2.04 7.96
N ALA A 54 -5.51 -2.70 6.79
CA ALA A 54 -4.36 -3.48 6.30
C ALA A 54 -3.28 -2.61 5.65
N GLU A 55 -3.57 -1.34 5.32
CA GLU A 55 -2.56 -0.43 4.76
C GLU A 55 -1.51 -0.01 5.81
N GLU A 56 -1.89 0.19 7.08
CA GLU A 56 -0.92 0.52 8.16
C GLU A 56 -0.03 -0.70 8.51
N GLU A 57 -0.58 -1.92 8.44
CA GLU A 57 0.16 -3.16 8.69
C GLU A 57 1.04 -3.57 7.50
N GLY A 58 0.57 -3.41 6.27
CA GLY A 58 1.35 -3.69 5.06
C GLY A 58 2.55 -2.76 4.89
N GLU A 59 2.38 -1.47 5.18
CA GLU A 59 3.49 -0.50 5.14
C GLU A 59 4.54 -0.78 6.22
N MET A 60 4.10 -1.17 7.43
CA MET A 60 5.00 -1.53 8.52
C MET A 60 5.77 -2.82 8.21
N ALA A 61 5.10 -3.85 7.69
CA ALA A 61 5.75 -5.10 7.30
C ALA A 61 6.78 -4.90 6.17
N VAL A 62 6.50 -4.02 5.20
CA VAL A 62 7.47 -3.65 4.17
C VAL A 62 8.66 -2.89 4.77
N ALA A 63 8.42 -1.95 5.68
CA ALA A 63 9.48 -1.20 6.33
C ALA A 63 10.40 -2.09 7.18
N GLU A 64 9.83 -3.01 7.96
CA GLU A 64 10.58 -4.01 8.75
C GLU A 64 11.44 -4.90 7.86
N HIS A 65 10.87 -5.43 6.78
CA HIS A 65 11.62 -6.24 5.81
C HIS A 65 12.79 -5.45 5.18
N TYR A 66 12.58 -4.19 4.82
CA TYR A 66 13.66 -3.33 4.31
C TYR A 66 14.77 -3.09 5.35
N LEU A 67 14.42 -2.90 6.62
CA LEU A 67 15.40 -2.75 7.70
C LEU A 67 16.22 -4.02 7.92
N ASP A 68 15.60 -5.19 7.83
CA ASP A 68 16.29 -6.49 7.92
C ASP A 68 17.26 -6.72 6.75
N LEU A 69 16.89 -6.35 5.52
CA LEU A 69 17.82 -6.38 4.39
C LEU A 69 19.02 -5.44 4.59
N ILE A 70 18.78 -4.22 5.08
CA ILE A 70 19.85 -3.26 5.34
C ILE A 70 20.77 -3.79 6.45
N ASN A 71 20.21 -4.36 7.51
CA ASN A 71 20.98 -4.90 8.63
C ASN A 71 21.78 -6.14 8.25
N SER A 72 21.21 -7.07 7.48
CA SER A 72 21.93 -8.26 6.99
C SER A 72 23.09 -7.89 6.04
N CYS A 73 22.98 -6.78 5.31
CA CYS A 73 24.02 -6.28 4.42
C CYS A 73 25.07 -5.37 5.09
N LYS A 74 24.99 -5.12 6.41
CA LYS A 74 26.00 -4.34 7.15
C LYS A 74 27.25 -5.16 7.48
N ASP A 75 27.12 -6.48 7.59
CA ASP A 75 28.26 -7.36 7.83
C ASP A 75 28.94 -7.70 6.50
N LYS A 76 29.55 -6.66 5.91
CA LYS A 76 30.48 -6.83 4.79
C LYS A 76 31.81 -7.15 5.45
N GLY A 77 32.12 -8.45 5.55
CA GLY A 77 33.47 -8.89 5.93
C GLY A 77 34.54 -8.22 5.06
N ALA A 78 35.81 -8.56 5.28
CA ALA A 78 36.88 -8.04 4.45
C ALA A 78 36.50 -8.23 2.96
N PRO A 79 36.65 -7.18 2.12
CA PRO A 79 36.44 -7.33 0.69
C PRO A 79 37.18 -8.58 0.21
N PRO A 80 36.56 -9.42 -0.63
CA PRO A 80 37.23 -10.62 -1.13
C PRO A 80 38.58 -10.22 -1.73
N SER A 81 39.66 -10.89 -1.33
CA SER A 81 40.94 -10.67 -1.98
C SER A 81 40.92 -11.36 -3.35
N MET A 82 41.59 -10.74 -4.31
CA MET A 82 41.68 -11.19 -5.70
C MET A 82 43.02 -11.92 -5.90
N ASP A 83 43.52 -12.56 -4.83
CA ASP A 83 44.83 -13.22 -4.77
C ASP A 83 44.84 -14.58 -5.50
N ASP A 84 43.67 -15.06 -5.93
CA ASP A 84 43.45 -16.30 -6.68
C ASP A 84 43.53 -16.11 -8.20
N LEU A 85 43.77 -14.88 -8.67
CA LEU A 85 43.92 -14.59 -10.10
C LEU A 85 45.37 -14.61 -10.60
N ASP A 86 46.34 -14.67 -9.69
CA ASP A 86 47.76 -14.72 -10.03
C ASP A 86 48.21 -16.09 -10.58
N ASP A 87 47.39 -17.14 -10.41
CA ASP A 87 47.65 -18.51 -10.87
C ASP A 87 47.23 -18.77 -12.34
N LEU A 88 46.70 -17.76 -13.06
CA LEU A 88 46.24 -17.90 -14.45
C LEU A 88 47.25 -17.43 -15.51
N ASP A 89 48.38 -16.88 -15.11
CA ASP A 89 49.38 -16.30 -16.04
C ASP A 89 50.57 -17.24 -16.37
N ASP A 90 50.61 -18.47 -15.84
CA ASP A 90 51.77 -19.37 -15.97
C ASP A 90 51.61 -20.56 -16.94
N ASP A 91 50.62 -20.54 -17.85
CA ASP A 91 50.39 -21.61 -18.85
C ASP A 91 50.11 -21.10 -20.29
N MET A 92 50.93 -20.16 -20.79
CA MET A 92 51.03 -19.82 -22.23
C MET A 92 52.47 -19.78 -22.75
#